data_AF-A0A4W5LBN2-F1
#
_entry.id   AF-A0A4W5LBN2-F1
#
_cell.length_a   1.000
_cell.length_b   1.000
_cell.length_c   1.000
_cell.angle_alpha   90.00
_cell.angle_beta   90.00
_cell.angle_gamma   90.00
#
_symmetry.space_group_name_H-M   'P 1'
#
loop_
_entity.id
_entity.type
_entity.pdbx_description
1 polymer ?
#
loop_
_entity_poly.entity_id
_entity_poly.type
_entity_poly.pdbx_seq_one_letter_code
_entity_poly.pdbx_strand_id
1 'polypeptide(L)'
;MLGLVMCYMFSLLRILTRLLEVSDDPQVIAVAAHDVGEYVRHYPRGKRVIEQLGGKQLVMNHMHHEDQLVRYNALLAVQKLMVHNWYVLQLYYYYCCYYYYCCYYYYCCYYYYCYYYYYYYYYYYYYYYYC
;
A
#
# COMPACT_ATOMS: atom_id res chain seq x y z
N MET A 1 1.43 -23.91 -13.27
CA MET A 1 0.71 -22.67 -12.91
C MET A 1 1.60 -21.65 -12.21
N LEU A 2 2.34 -22.01 -11.14
CA LEU A 2 3.26 -21.09 -10.43
C LEU A 2 4.38 -20.48 -11.30
N GLY A 3 4.91 -21.23 -12.27
CA GLY A 3 5.99 -20.74 -13.15
C GLY A 3 5.57 -19.62 -14.12
N LEU A 4 4.32 -19.63 -14.60
CA LEU A 4 3.78 -18.59 -15.50
C LEU A 4 3.56 -17.27 -14.77
N VAL A 5 3.04 -17.33 -13.54
CA VAL A 5 2.81 -16.14 -12.69
C VAL A 5 4.12 -15.44 -12.34
N MET A 6 5.17 -16.21 -12.01
CA MET A 6 6.50 -15.66 -11.73
C MET A 6 7.10 -14.95 -12.97
N CYS A 7 6.94 -15.54 -14.17
CA CYS A 7 7.47 -14.98 -15.41
C CYS A 7 6.77 -13.66 -15.80
N TYR A 8 5.46 -13.57 -15.56
CA TYR A 8 4.69 -12.35 -15.78
C TYR A 8 5.12 -11.23 -14.83
N MET A 9 5.27 -11.54 -13.54
CA MET A 9 5.71 -10.57 -12.52
C MET A 9 7.11 -10.03 -12.80
N PHE A 10 8.02 -10.87 -13.29
CA PHE A 10 9.36 -10.46 -13.73
C PHE A 10 9.31 -9.53 -14.94
N SER A 11 8.47 -9.85 -15.94
CA SER A 11 8.30 -9.01 -17.14
C SER A 11 7.73 -7.64 -16.79
N LEU A 12 6.76 -7.59 -15.88
CA LEU A 12 6.15 -6.34 -15.40
C LEU A 12 7.17 -5.45 -14.70
N LEU A 13 8.02 -6.05 -13.86
CA LEU A 13 9.08 -5.35 -13.15
C LEU A 13 10.10 -4.70 -14.10
N ARG A 14 10.44 -5.40 -15.19
CA ARG A 14 11.32 -4.87 -16.25
C ARG A 14 10.70 -3.67 -16.96
N ILE A 15 9.39 -3.69 -17.18
CA ILE A 15 8.66 -2.56 -17.77
C ILE A 15 8.70 -1.37 -16.82
N LEU A 16 8.37 -1.55 -15.54
CA LEU A 16 8.45 -0.49 -14.52
C LEU A 16 9.86 0.10 -14.43
N THR A 17 10.89 -0.75 -14.44
CA THR A 17 12.29 -0.29 -14.39
C THR A 17 12.65 0.52 -15.63
N ARG A 18 12.18 0.12 -16.82
CA ARG A 18 12.36 0.90 -18.05
C ARG A 18 11.61 2.23 -18.04
N LEU A 19 10.40 2.26 -17.49
CA LEU A 19 9.64 3.51 -17.35
C LEU A 19 10.38 4.50 -16.45
N LEU A 20 10.99 4.02 -15.37
CA LEU A 20 11.85 4.85 -14.52
C LEU A 20 13.12 5.35 -15.23
N GLU A 21 13.59 4.66 -16.26
CA GLU A 21 14.82 5.03 -16.97
C GLU A 21 14.56 5.98 -18.16
N VAL A 22 13.46 5.77 -18.88
CA VAL A 22 13.23 6.39 -20.20
C VAL A 22 12.08 7.42 -20.20
N SER A 23 11.18 7.39 -19.21
CA SER A 23 10.04 8.31 -19.18
C SER A 23 10.48 9.71 -18.76
N ASP A 24 9.98 10.72 -19.46
CA ASP A 24 10.13 12.14 -19.09
C ASP A 24 8.88 12.71 -18.39
N ASP A 25 7.73 11.99 -18.45
CA ASP A 25 6.50 12.41 -17.77
C ASP A 25 6.61 12.19 -16.25
N PRO A 26 6.57 13.27 -15.44
CA PRO A 26 6.68 13.16 -13.98
C PRO A 26 5.59 12.29 -13.35
N GLN A 27 4.37 12.28 -13.91
CA GLN A 27 3.30 11.45 -13.36
C GLN A 27 3.59 9.97 -13.55
N VAL A 28 4.09 9.58 -14.72
CA VAL A 28 4.46 8.19 -15.02
C VAL A 28 5.61 7.74 -14.12
N ILE A 29 6.63 8.59 -13.92
CA ILE A 29 7.76 8.28 -13.02
C ILE A 29 7.28 8.14 -11.58
N ALA A 30 6.40 9.03 -11.11
CA ALA A 30 5.85 8.99 -9.76
C ALA A 30 5.07 7.69 -9.48
N VAL A 31 4.20 7.30 -10.41
CA VAL A 31 3.43 6.05 -10.32
C VAL A 31 4.37 4.84 -10.40
N ALA A 32 5.33 4.84 -11.34
CA ALA A 32 6.28 3.74 -11.46
C ALA A 32 7.14 3.56 -10.20
N ALA A 33 7.61 4.66 -9.60
CA ALA A 33 8.38 4.63 -8.36
C ALA A 33 7.53 4.11 -7.18
N HIS A 34 6.29 4.57 -7.08
CA HIS A 34 5.33 4.09 -6.08
C HIS A 34 5.13 2.57 -6.19
N ASP A 35 4.82 2.07 -7.38
CA ASP A 35 4.51 0.65 -7.62
C ASP A 35 5.69 -0.26 -7.35
N VAL A 36 6.91 0.17 -7.69
CA VAL A 36 8.14 -0.54 -7.32
C VAL A 36 8.26 -0.67 -5.80
N GLY A 37 7.96 0.39 -5.06
CA GLY A 37 7.94 0.36 -3.60
C GLY A 37 6.89 -0.59 -3.01
N GLU A 38 5.67 -0.58 -3.55
CA GLU A 38 4.58 -1.48 -3.14
C GLU A 38 4.94 -2.95 -3.42
N TYR A 39 5.51 -3.23 -4.60
CA TYR A 39 5.92 -4.56 -5.01
C TYR A 39 6.95 -5.16 -4.04
N VAL A 40 8.00 -4.40 -3.69
CA VAL A 40 9.04 -4.84 -2.75
C VAL A 40 8.43 -5.18 -1.39
N ARG A 41 7.42 -4.39 -0.99
CA ARG A 41 6.76 -4.58 0.29
C ARG A 41 5.96 -5.87 0.36
N HIS A 42 5.23 -6.20 -0.70
CA HIS A 42 4.42 -7.41 -0.76
C HIS A 42 5.23 -8.66 -1.11
N TYR A 43 6.32 -8.49 -1.87
CA TYR A 43 7.15 -9.59 -2.33
C TYR A 43 8.63 -9.36 -2.00
N PRO A 44 9.06 -9.62 -0.75
CA PRO A 44 10.43 -9.35 -0.30
C PRO A 44 11.50 -10.15 -1.06
N ARG A 45 11.15 -11.34 -1.60
CA ARG A 45 12.04 -12.12 -2.48
C ARG A 45 12.32 -11.40 -3.81
N GLY A 46 11.41 -10.55 -4.26
CA GLY A 46 11.54 -9.72 -5.47
C GLY A 46 12.52 -8.57 -5.34
N LYS A 47 12.92 -8.20 -4.11
CA LYS A 47 13.92 -7.15 -3.87
C LYS A 47 15.24 -7.42 -4.58
N ARG A 48 15.73 -8.66 -4.51
CA ARG A 48 16.96 -9.08 -5.22
C ARG A 48 16.87 -8.88 -6.73
N VAL A 49 15.68 -9.06 -7.29
CA VAL A 49 15.43 -8.90 -8.72
C VAL A 49 15.48 -7.43 -9.12
N ILE A 50 14.86 -6.54 -8.34
CA ILE A 50 14.97 -5.08 -8.56
C ILE A 50 16.42 -4.61 -8.48
N GLU A 51 17.17 -5.11 -7.50
CA GLU A 51 18.59 -4.77 -7.33
C GLU A 51 19.41 -5.23 -8.55
N GLN A 52 19.16 -6.44 -9.06
CA GLN A 52 19.82 -6.95 -10.27
C GLN A 52 19.47 -6.17 -11.54
N LEU A 53 18.25 -5.65 -11.64
CA LEU A 53 17.82 -4.81 -12.76
C LEU A 53 18.33 -3.35 -12.66
N GLY A 54 19.07 -2.99 -11.60
CA GLY A 54 19.54 -1.63 -11.37
C GLY A 54 18.45 -0.65 -10.88
N GLY A 55 17.23 -1.14 -10.66
CA GLY A 55 16.09 -0.30 -10.29
C GLY A 55 16.27 0.46 -8.98
N LYS A 56 17.04 -0.09 -8.03
CA LYS A 56 17.37 0.62 -6.78
C LYS A 56 18.10 1.94 -7.04
N GLN A 57 19.07 1.94 -7.95
CA GLN A 57 19.84 3.14 -8.27
C GLN A 57 18.98 4.16 -8.99
N LEU A 58 18.12 3.72 -9.92
CA LEU A 58 17.18 4.59 -10.64
C LEU A 58 16.22 5.30 -9.68
N VAL A 59 15.58 4.56 -8.77
CA VAL A 59 14.67 5.16 -7.78
C VAL A 59 15.42 6.12 -6.84
N MET A 60 16.66 5.81 -6.45
CA MET A 60 17.48 6.73 -5.63
C MET A 60 17.80 8.04 -6.37
N ASN A 61 18.10 7.97 -7.67
CA ASN A 61 18.35 9.16 -8.48
C ASN A 61 17.10 10.06 -8.54
N HIS A 62 15.92 9.47 -8.69
CA HIS A 62 14.63 10.18 -8.73
C HIS A 62 14.21 10.85 -7.41
N MET A 63 14.89 10.58 -6.29
CA MET A 63 14.66 11.32 -5.05
C MET A 63 15.00 12.81 -5.16
N HIS A 64 15.83 13.18 -6.15
CA HIS A 64 16.29 14.55 -6.38
C HIS A 64 15.61 15.19 -7.60
N HIS A 65 14.54 14.58 -8.11
CA HIS A 65 13.78 15.08 -9.26
C HIS A 65 13.18 16.48 -8.98
N GLU A 66 12.95 17.31 -10.00
CA GLU A 66 12.41 18.67 -9.82
C GLU A 66 10.96 18.67 -9.29
N ASP A 67 10.17 17.72 -9.77
CA ASP A 67 8.79 17.50 -9.35
C ASP A 67 8.67 16.91 -7.93
N GLN A 68 7.80 17.51 -7.10
CA GLN A 68 7.60 17.12 -5.71
C GLN A 68 6.93 15.75 -5.54
N LEU A 69 5.99 15.38 -6.41
CA LEU A 69 5.32 14.08 -6.37
C LEU A 69 6.29 12.95 -6.70
N VAL A 70 7.18 13.16 -7.69
CA VAL A 70 8.22 12.19 -8.03
C VAL A 70 9.16 11.98 -6.84
N ARG A 71 9.68 13.07 -6.24
CA ARG A 71 10.56 12.98 -5.05
C ARG A 71 9.89 12.24 -3.90
N TYR A 72 8.64 12.57 -3.61
CA TYR A 72 7.88 11.96 -2.52
C TYR A 72 7.74 10.45 -2.71
N ASN A 73 7.30 10.02 -3.89
CA ASN A 73 7.09 8.60 -4.18
C ASN A 73 8.42 7.83 -4.27
N ALA A 74 9.45 8.43 -4.86
CA ALA A 74 10.79 7.85 -4.90
C ALA A 74 11.36 7.64 -3.49
N LEU A 75 11.24 8.63 -2.60
CA LEU A 75 11.74 8.53 -1.23
C LEU A 75 11.03 7.41 -0.44
N LEU A 76 9.69 7.32 -0.55
CA LEU A 76 8.93 6.25 0.08
C LEU A 76 9.33 4.87 -0.48
N ALA A 77 9.58 4.77 -1.78
CA ALA A 77 10.02 3.53 -2.41
C ALA A 77 11.43 3.13 -1.94
N VAL A 78 12.37 4.08 -1.84
CA VAL A 78 13.72 3.82 -1.29
C VAL A 78 13.64 3.36 0.15
N GLN A 79 12.80 3.99 0.99
CA GLN A 79 12.62 3.55 2.38
C GLN A 79 12.19 2.09 2.47
N LYS A 80 11.24 1.65 1.64
CA LYS A 80 10.79 0.25 1.56
C LYS A 80 11.90 -0.67 1.04
N LEU A 81 12.66 -0.21 0.03
CA LEU A 81 13.79 -0.93 -0.55
C LEU A 81 14.97 -1.11 0.42
N MET A 82 15.20 -0.16 1.34
CA MET A 82 16.32 -0.21 2.27
C MET A 82 16.06 -1.10 3.49
N VAL A 83 14.82 -1.55 3.71
CA VAL A 83 14.53 -2.49 4.80
C VAL A 83 15.10 -3.87 4.46
N HIS A 84 16.05 -4.34 5.27
CA HIS A 84 16.65 -5.68 5.14
C HIS A 84 15.89 -6.73 5.96
N ASN A 85 15.25 -6.34 7.07
CA ASN A 85 14.51 -7.26 7.93
C ASN A 85 13.03 -7.31 7.52
N TRP A 86 12.70 -8.13 6.53
CA TRP A 86 11.36 -8.23 5.95
C TRP A 86 10.29 -8.71 6.95
N TYR A 87 10.67 -9.42 8.02
CA TYR A 87 9.78 -9.73 9.15
C TYR A 87 9.20 -8.48 9.80
N VAL A 88 10.00 -7.41 9.91
CA VAL A 88 9.58 -6.15 10.51
C VAL A 88 8.52 -5.46 9.64
N LEU A 89 8.68 -5.49 8.30
CA LEU A 89 7.66 -4.94 7.38
C LEU A 89 6.35 -5.71 7.43
N GLN A 90 6.39 -7.04 7.47
CA GLN A 90 5.19 -7.88 7.64
C GLN A 90 4.49 -7.57 8.97
N LEU A 91 5.26 -7.42 10.06
CA LEU A 91 4.71 -7.03 11.35
C LEU A 91 4.07 -5.65 11.30
N TYR A 92 4.70 -4.63 10.70
CA TYR A 92 4.06 -3.31 10.55
C TYR A 92 2.74 -3.37 9.77
N TYR A 93 2.63 -4.22 8.75
CA TYR A 93 1.35 -4.43 8.06
C TYR A 93 0.34 -5.17 8.92
N TYR A 94 0.76 -6.21 9.64
CA TYR A 94 -0.13 -6.94 10.55
C TYR A 94 -0.61 -6.05 11.70
N TYR A 95 0.27 -5.25 12.29
CA TYR A 95 -0.05 -4.29 13.35
C TYR A 95 -0.87 -3.11 12.84
N CYS A 96 -0.57 -2.54 11.67
CA CYS A 96 -1.37 -1.46 11.10
C CYS A 96 -2.76 -1.96 10.72
N CYS A 97 -2.87 -3.16 10.13
CA CYS A 97 -4.13 -3.83 9.88
C CYS A 97 -4.87 -4.11 11.20
N TYR A 98 -4.20 -4.68 12.21
CA TYR A 98 -4.80 -4.93 13.53
C TYR A 98 -5.27 -3.64 14.22
N TYR A 99 -4.50 -2.54 14.15
CA TYR A 99 -4.91 -1.24 14.68
C TYR A 99 -6.05 -0.61 13.86
N TYR A 100 -6.06 -0.75 12.54
CA TYR A 100 -7.17 -0.29 11.69
C TYR A 100 -8.45 -1.07 11.96
N TYR A 101 -8.37 -2.40 12.06
CA TYR A 101 -9.50 -3.27 12.41
C TYR A 101 -9.93 -3.05 13.87
N CYS A 102 -9.01 -2.80 14.80
CA CYS A 102 -9.34 -2.49 16.20
C CYS A 102 -9.99 -1.10 16.33
N CYS A 103 -9.51 -0.08 15.60
CA CYS A 103 -10.20 1.21 15.48
C CYS A 103 -11.56 1.07 14.82
N TYR A 104 -11.69 0.29 13.74
CA TYR A 104 -12.99 0.01 13.12
C TYR A 104 -13.92 -0.71 14.09
N TYR A 105 -13.45 -1.67 14.88
CA TYR A 105 -14.27 -2.34 15.89
C TYR A 105 -14.61 -1.43 17.08
N TYR A 106 -13.73 -0.54 17.52
CA TYR A 106 -14.04 0.40 18.60
C TYR A 106 -15.02 1.49 18.16
N TYR A 107 -14.86 2.04 16.95
CA TYR A 107 -15.84 2.97 16.36
C TYR A 107 -17.15 2.27 15.99
N CYS A 108 -17.10 1.02 15.52
CA CYS A 108 -18.28 0.21 15.22
C CYS A 108 -19.03 -0.22 16.50
N CYS A 109 -18.34 -0.52 17.61
CA CYS A 109 -18.98 -0.76 18.91
C CYS A 109 -19.71 0.49 19.43
N TYR A 110 -19.12 1.69 19.27
CA TYR A 110 -19.79 2.94 19.64
C TYR A 110 -21.01 3.21 18.75
N TYR A 111 -20.91 2.95 17.45
CA TYR A 111 -22.04 3.12 16.52
C TYR A 111 -23.14 2.06 16.71
N TYR A 112 -22.79 0.79 16.97
CA TYR A 112 -23.77 -0.28 17.21
C TYR A 112 -24.56 -0.04 18.49
N TYR A 113 -23.92 0.41 19.57
CA TYR A 113 -24.63 0.77 20.81
C TYR A 113 -25.58 1.95 20.60
N CYS A 114 -25.17 2.99 19.86
CA CYS A 114 -26.04 4.11 19.51
C CYS A 114 -27.20 3.70 18.59
N TYR A 115 -26.96 2.84 17.59
CA TYR A 115 -27.98 2.39 16.64
C TYR A 115 -29.01 1.46 17.30
N TYR A 116 -28.57 0.55 18.19
CA TYR A 116 -29.48 -0.28 18.97
C TYR A 116 -30.35 0.56 19.91
N TYR A 117 -29.79 1.58 20.57
CA TYR A 117 -30.58 2.49 21.40
C TYR A 117 -31.62 3.27 20.61
N TYR A 118 -31.25 3.74 19.40
CA TYR A 118 -32.17 4.48 18.54
C TYR A 118 -33.30 3.58 17.99
N TYR A 119 -32.98 2.37 17.54
CA TYR A 119 -33.97 1.41 17.06
C TYR A 119 -34.91 0.93 18.18
N TYR A 120 -34.39 0.68 19.38
CA TYR A 120 -35.20 0.27 20.52
C TYR A 120 -36.18 1.37 20.94
N TYR A 121 -35.74 2.64 20.95
CA TYR A 121 -36.63 3.78 21.22
C TYR A 121 -37.69 3.96 20.13
N TYR A 122 -37.33 3.80 18.85
CA TYR A 122 -38.27 3.94 17.74
C TYR A 122 -39.34 2.84 17.74
N TYR A 123 -38.96 1.59 18.04
CA TYR A 123 -39.90 0.47 18.14
C TYR A 123 -40.85 0.63 19.34
N TYR A 124 -40.34 1.10 20.49
CA TYR A 124 -41.16 1.33 21.67
C TYR A 124 -42.18 2.47 21.46
N TYR A 125 -41.79 3.54 20.75
CA TYR A 125 -42.69 4.65 20.44
C TYR A 125 -43.79 4.26 19.44
N TYR A 126 -43.48 3.43 18.44
CA TYR A 126 -44.46 2.98 17.45
C TYR A 126 -45.50 2.02 18.05
N TYR A 127 -45.11 1.17 19.00
CA TYR A 127 -46.03 0.22 19.64
C TYR A 127 -46.98 0.89 20.65
N TYR A 128 -46.60 2.02 21.25
CA TYR A 128 -47.42 2.71 22.26
C TYR A 128 -48.41 3.74 21.70
N TYR A 129 -48.21 4.20 20.46
CA TYR A 129 -49.08 5.23 19.83
C TYR A 129 -50.03 4.67 18.75
N TYR A 130 -49.89 3.40 18.36
CA TYR A 130 -50.75 2.73 17.38
C TYR A 130 -51.44 1.45 17.91
N CYS A 131 -51.49 1.29 19.24
CA CYS A 131 -52.38 0.36 19.95
C CYS A 131 -53.27 1.14 20.92
#